data_AF-A0A453HR16-F1
#
_entry.id   AF-A0A453HR16-F1
#
_cell.length_a   1.000
_cell.length_b   1.000
_cell.length_c   1.000
_cell.angle_alpha   90.00
_cell.angle_beta   90.00
_cell.angle_gamma   90.00
#
_symmetry.space_group_name_H-M   'P 1'
#
loop_
_entity.id
_entity.type
_entity.pdbx_description
1 polymer ?
#
loop_
_entity_poly.entity_id
_entity_poly.type
_entity_poly.pdbx_seq_one_letter_code
_entity_poly.pdbx_strand_id
1 'polypeptide(L)'
;MDSDSSSDEEEEEETNEDIKPILHLKKVAHAGCVNRIRSMTQQPHICATWGDTGHVQVWDFKSFLNSVADSGPVAHKEDDIIHNHVPLKIFNGHKDEGYAIDWSPLVTGRLVSGDCNSCIHLWEPSSSTWDVDTKPFVGHSASVEDLQAYH
;
A
#
# COMPACT_ATOMS: atom_id res chain seq x y z
N MET A 1 -57.56 48.47 0.39
CA MET A 1 -56.35 48.03 1.11
C MET A 1 -56.48 46.53 1.28
N ASP A 2 -55.35 45.86 1.38
CA ASP A 2 -55.16 44.42 1.64
C ASP A 2 -54.83 43.61 0.37
N SER A 3 -53.53 43.58 0.08
CA SER A 3 -52.92 42.51 -0.69
C SER A 3 -51.58 42.21 -0.03
N ASP A 4 -51.61 41.40 1.03
CA ASP A 4 -50.42 40.78 1.62
C ASP A 4 -49.91 39.73 0.64
N SER A 5 -48.86 40.07 -0.10
CA SER A 5 -48.09 39.10 -0.86
C SER A 5 -46.85 38.75 -0.05
N SER A 6 -46.93 37.65 0.69
CA SER A 6 -45.77 37.02 1.36
C SER A 6 -44.77 36.60 0.29
N SER A 7 -43.62 37.27 0.27
CA SER A 7 -42.49 36.92 -0.59
C SER A 7 -41.71 35.81 0.12
N ASP A 8 -41.97 34.55 -0.25
CA ASP A 8 -41.05 33.44 0.05
C ASP A 8 -39.78 33.67 -0.78
N GLU A 9 -38.79 34.30 -0.17
CA GLU A 9 -37.42 34.31 -0.68
C GLU A 9 -36.84 32.91 -0.43
N GLU A 10 -36.99 32.01 -1.40
CA GLU A 10 -36.21 30.79 -1.44
C GLU A 10 -34.74 31.20 -1.59
N GLU A 11 -33.98 31.10 -0.49
CA GLU A 11 -32.52 31.22 -0.51
C GLU A 11 -31.98 30.10 -1.42
N GLU A 12 -31.70 30.44 -2.68
CA GLU A 12 -30.96 29.58 -3.58
C GLU A 12 -29.58 29.37 -2.96
N GLU A 13 -29.38 28.23 -2.30
CA GLU A 13 -28.05 27.77 -1.91
C GLU A 13 -27.21 27.67 -3.18
N GLU A 14 -26.35 28.66 -3.42
CA GLU A 14 -25.36 28.63 -4.50
C GLU A 14 -24.44 27.42 -4.25
N THR A 15 -24.83 26.26 -4.80
CA THR A 15 -23.96 25.10 -4.88
C THR A 15 -22.80 25.52 -5.76
N ASN A 16 -21.64 25.72 -5.15
CA ASN A 16 -20.42 26.18 -5.80
C ASN A 16 -19.95 25.09 -6.80
N GLU A 17 -20.50 25.10 -8.02
CA GLU A 17 -20.37 24.04 -9.05
C GLU A 17 -18.92 23.87 -9.56
N ASP A 18 -17.97 24.71 -9.13
CA ASP A 18 -16.61 24.79 -9.67
C ASP A 18 -15.49 24.25 -8.76
N ILE A 19 -15.78 23.70 -7.57
CA ILE A 19 -14.73 23.13 -6.71
C ILE A 19 -14.36 21.72 -7.20
N LYS A 20 -13.39 21.64 -8.12
CA LYS A 20 -12.81 20.36 -8.55
C LYS A 20 -12.05 19.70 -7.39
N PRO A 21 -12.19 18.37 -7.18
CA PRO A 21 -11.46 17.68 -6.14
C PRO A 21 -9.95 17.77 -6.41
N ILE A 22 -9.19 18.00 -5.34
CA ILE A 22 -7.73 18.08 -5.38
C ILE A 22 -7.18 16.71 -5.00
N LEU A 23 -6.30 16.17 -5.84
CA LEU A 23 -5.60 14.91 -5.61
C LEU A 23 -4.12 15.20 -5.41
N HIS A 24 -3.60 14.86 -4.24
CA HIS A 24 -2.16 14.87 -3.95
C HIS A 24 -1.62 13.45 -4.03
N LEU A 25 -0.47 13.27 -4.67
CA LEU A 25 0.12 11.94 -4.83
C LEU A 25 1.65 12.00 -4.80
N LYS A 26 2.26 10.89 -4.38
CA LYS A 26 3.70 10.68 -4.48
C LYS A 26 3.94 9.39 -5.25
N LYS A 27 4.73 9.49 -6.33
CA LYS A 27 5.08 8.34 -7.17
C LYS A 27 6.44 7.80 -6.75
N VAL A 28 6.53 6.51 -6.47
CA VAL A 28 7.80 5.84 -6.15
C VAL A 28 8.10 4.82 -7.25
N ALA A 29 9.32 4.85 -7.76
CA ALA A 29 9.78 3.86 -8.75
C ALA A 29 9.87 2.47 -8.11
N HIS A 30 9.32 1.47 -8.81
CA HIS A 30 9.41 0.06 -8.45
C HIS A 30 10.08 -0.71 -9.58
N ALA A 31 10.96 -1.66 -9.25
CA ALA A 31 11.61 -2.51 -10.24
C ALA A 31 10.67 -3.64 -10.65
N GLY A 32 10.28 -3.70 -11.92
CA GLY A 32 9.28 -4.65 -12.40
C GLY A 32 7.85 -4.30 -11.98
N CYS A 33 6.91 -5.18 -12.35
CA CYS A 33 5.50 -4.99 -12.05
C CYS A 33 5.20 -5.39 -10.60
N VAL A 34 4.28 -4.66 -9.96
CA VAL A 34 3.76 -5.00 -8.63
C VAL A 34 2.50 -5.85 -8.81
N ASN A 35 2.57 -7.13 -8.44
CA ASN A 35 1.43 -8.04 -8.49
C ASN A 35 0.52 -7.82 -7.27
N ARG A 36 1.10 -7.58 -6.09
CA ARG A 36 0.35 -7.26 -4.87
C ARG A 36 1.12 -6.28 -3.98
N ILE A 37 0.38 -5.42 -3.29
CA ILE A 37 0.87 -4.57 -2.20
C ILE A 37 -0.03 -4.72 -0.96
N ARG A 38 0.58 -4.75 0.22
CA ARG A 38 -0.12 -4.79 1.52
C ARG A 38 0.54 -3.82 2.49
N SER A 39 -0.26 -3.00 3.15
CA SER A 39 0.16 -2.14 4.26
C SER A 39 0.09 -2.92 5.58
N MET A 40 1.10 -2.79 6.44
CA MET A 40 1.14 -3.46 7.73
C MET A 40 0.06 -2.88 8.66
N THR A 41 -0.74 -3.74 9.28
CA THR A 41 -1.88 -3.32 10.11
C THR A 41 -1.46 -2.42 11.27
N GLN A 42 -0.35 -2.73 11.95
CA GLN A 42 0.10 -2.00 13.14
C GLN A 42 0.91 -0.74 12.79
N GLN A 43 1.54 -0.70 11.61
CA GLN A 43 2.32 0.44 11.12
C GLN A 43 2.06 0.68 9.62
N PRO A 44 0.96 1.38 9.26
CA PRO A 44 0.49 1.43 7.87
C PRO A 44 1.43 2.10 6.85
N HIS A 45 2.43 2.84 7.33
CA HIS A 45 3.48 3.41 6.48
C HIS A 45 4.50 2.36 6.01
N ILE A 46 4.56 1.20 6.68
CA ILE A 46 5.35 0.05 6.25
C ILE A 46 4.49 -0.80 5.31
N CYS A 47 4.96 -0.97 4.07
CA CYS A 47 4.25 -1.73 3.04
C CYS A 47 5.14 -2.84 2.48
N ALA A 48 4.55 -4.00 2.21
CA ALA A 48 5.18 -5.07 1.44
C ALA A 48 4.65 -5.06 0.02
N THR A 49 5.54 -5.20 -0.95
CA THR A 49 5.20 -5.47 -2.36
C THR A 49 5.69 -6.84 -2.74
N TRP A 50 4.93 -7.47 -3.63
CA TRP A 50 5.29 -8.69 -4.32
C TRP A 50 5.26 -8.42 -5.81
N GLY A 51 6.37 -8.71 -6.51
CA GLY A 51 6.52 -8.38 -7.93
C GLY A 51 6.83 -9.57 -8.84
N ASP A 52 6.71 -9.32 -10.13
CA ASP A 52 7.00 -10.26 -11.24
C ASP A 52 8.50 -10.65 -11.33
N THR A 53 9.38 -9.88 -10.70
CA THR A 53 10.83 -10.15 -10.65
C THR A 53 11.21 -11.28 -9.69
N GLY A 54 10.25 -11.94 -9.04
CA GLY A 54 10.50 -12.95 -8.00
C GLY A 54 10.97 -12.35 -6.67
N HIS A 55 10.79 -11.03 -6.50
CA HIS A 55 11.19 -10.31 -5.30
C HIS A 55 10.00 -9.90 -4.43
N VAL A 56 10.21 -10.01 -3.13
CA VAL A 56 9.36 -9.38 -2.12
C VAL A 56 10.14 -8.25 -1.50
N GLN A 57 9.52 -7.08 -1.39
CA GLN A 57 10.19 -5.88 -0.92
C GLN A 57 9.37 -5.23 0.19
N VAL A 58 10.05 -4.77 1.24
CA VAL A 58 9.43 -4.00 2.32
C VAL A 58 9.89 -2.56 2.24
N TRP A 59 8.96 -1.62 2.32
CA TRP A 59 9.15 -0.20 2.08
C TRP A 59 8.69 0.62 3.29
N ASP A 60 9.39 1.70 3.58
CA ASP A 60 8.93 2.74 4.52
C ASP A 60 8.44 3.96 3.74
N PHE A 61 7.13 4.18 3.72
CA PHE A 61 6.53 5.33 3.04
C PHE A 61 6.21 6.51 3.96
N LYS A 62 6.70 6.53 5.20
CA LYS A 62 6.35 7.54 6.20
C LYS A 62 6.56 8.97 5.73
N SER A 63 7.71 9.27 5.13
CA SER A 63 8.02 10.61 4.63
C SER A 63 7.08 11.05 3.51
N PHE A 64 6.74 10.13 2.60
CA PHE A 64 5.80 10.39 1.50
C PHE A 64 4.39 10.61 2.01
N LEU A 65 3.91 9.77 2.94
CA LEU A 65 2.58 9.91 3.52
C LEU A 65 2.45 11.21 4.32
N ASN A 66 3.45 11.58 5.10
CA ASN A 66 3.46 12.86 5.81
C ASN A 66 3.42 14.04 4.82
N SER A 67 4.23 14.00 3.76
CA SER A 67 4.22 15.05 2.73
C SER A 67 2.85 15.19 2.04
N VAL A 68 2.14 14.08 1.80
CA VAL A 68 0.78 14.13 1.25
C VAL A 68 -0.21 14.68 2.28
N ALA A 69 -0.09 14.30 3.56
CA ALA A 69 -0.96 14.78 4.63
C ALA A 69 -0.78 16.29 4.92
N ASP A 70 0.43 16.81 4.76
CA ASP A 70 0.76 18.23 4.95
C ASP A 70 0.45 19.09 3.71
N SER A 71 -0.10 18.50 2.64
CA SER A 71 -0.41 19.21 1.40
C SER A 71 -1.60 20.17 1.57
N GLY A 72 -1.41 21.42 1.13
CA GLY A 72 -2.46 22.45 1.14
C GLY A 72 -3.43 22.34 -0.03
N PRO A 73 -4.38 23.28 -0.18
CA PRO A 73 -5.46 23.23 -1.18
C PRO A 73 -4.99 23.54 -2.62
N VAL A 74 -3.73 23.26 -2.96
CA VAL A 74 -3.18 23.53 -4.30
C VAL A 74 -2.40 22.30 -4.74
N ALA A 75 -2.81 21.71 -5.87
CA ALA A 75 -2.04 20.65 -6.51
C ALA A 75 -0.65 21.19 -6.90
N HIS A 76 0.41 20.61 -6.35
CA HIS A 76 1.77 21.04 -6.61
C HIS A 76 2.32 20.32 -7.84
N LYS A 77 3.17 20.99 -8.64
CA LYS A 77 3.93 20.39 -9.75
C LYS A 77 4.82 19.19 -9.33
N GLU A 78 4.92 18.93 -8.04
CA GLU A 78 5.66 17.82 -7.46
C GLU A 78 4.99 16.46 -7.66
N ASP A 79 3.67 16.42 -7.93
CA ASP A 79 2.92 15.18 -8.16
C ASP A 79 3.42 14.40 -9.40
N ASP A 80 4.11 15.06 -10.33
CA ASP A 80 4.69 14.42 -11.52
C ASP A 80 6.11 13.87 -11.32
N ILE A 81 6.72 14.10 -10.15
CA ILE A 81 8.05 13.58 -9.85
C ILE A 81 7.95 12.10 -9.47
N ILE A 82 8.77 11.28 -10.14
CA ILE A 82 8.98 9.88 -9.75
C ILE A 82 10.19 9.83 -8.81
N HIS A 83 9.94 9.44 -7.57
CA HIS A 83 10.97 9.32 -6.54
C HIS A 83 11.65 7.95 -6.61
N ASN A 84 12.99 7.97 -6.54
CA ASN A 84 13.76 6.76 -6.28
C ASN A 84 13.84 6.56 -4.77
N HIS A 85 13.13 5.57 -4.26
CA HIS A 85 13.14 5.19 -2.85
C HIS A 85 13.74 3.80 -2.70
N VAL A 86 14.55 3.58 -1.67
CA VAL A 86 15.20 2.29 -1.46
C VAL A 86 14.34 1.46 -0.50
N PRO A 87 14.02 0.19 -0.83
CA PRO A 87 13.34 -0.70 0.11
C PRO A 87 14.17 -0.90 1.39
N LEU A 88 13.48 -1.06 2.53
CA LEU A 88 14.09 -1.50 3.79
C LEU A 88 14.68 -2.90 3.69
N LYS A 89 14.00 -3.78 2.93
CA LYS A 89 14.38 -5.17 2.73
C LYS A 89 13.98 -5.62 1.33
N ILE A 90 14.84 -6.40 0.70
CA ILE A 90 14.55 -7.13 -0.53
C ILE A 90 14.83 -8.59 -0.23
N PHE A 91 13.90 -9.47 -0.58
CA PHE A 91 14.09 -10.91 -0.55
C PHE A 91 13.95 -11.49 -1.94
N ASN A 92 14.94 -12.30 -2.29
CA ASN A 92 15.14 -12.91 -3.60
C ASN A 92 15.26 -14.44 -3.48
N GLY A 93 14.61 -15.04 -2.48
CA GLY A 93 14.62 -16.49 -2.26
C GLY A 93 13.53 -17.24 -3.01
N HIS A 94 12.51 -16.54 -3.52
CA HIS A 94 11.49 -17.14 -4.39
C HIS A 94 12.07 -17.47 -5.76
N LYS A 95 11.60 -18.57 -6.35
CA LYS A 95 12.12 -19.09 -7.64
C LYS A 95 11.23 -18.75 -8.82
N ASP A 96 10.08 -18.17 -8.53
CA ASP A 96 9.08 -17.75 -9.49
C ASP A 96 8.40 -16.48 -8.97
N GLU A 97 7.61 -15.83 -9.81
CA GLU A 97 6.70 -14.80 -9.35
C GLU A 97 5.59 -15.39 -8.47
N GLY A 98 4.68 -14.54 -8.03
CA GLY A 98 3.61 -14.94 -7.14
C GLY A 98 2.61 -13.83 -6.91
N TYR A 99 1.65 -14.14 -6.08
CA TYR A 99 0.52 -13.27 -5.81
C TYR A 99 0.20 -13.20 -4.32
N ALA A 100 0.69 -14.12 -3.49
CA ALA A 100 0.30 -14.18 -2.09
C ALA A 100 1.28 -13.44 -1.18
N ILE A 101 0.81 -12.38 -0.51
CA ILE A 101 1.48 -11.74 0.63
C ILE A 101 0.47 -11.28 1.66
N ASP A 102 0.79 -11.49 2.95
CA ASP A 102 -0.04 -10.98 4.04
C ASP A 102 0.73 -10.72 5.34
N TRP A 103 0.41 -9.61 5.99
CA TRP A 103 0.98 -9.25 7.28
C TRP A 103 0.19 -9.93 8.41
N SER A 104 0.89 -10.41 9.44
CA SER A 104 0.21 -10.90 10.64
C SER A 104 -0.45 -9.75 11.40
N PRO A 105 -1.75 -9.85 11.72
CA PRO A 105 -2.40 -8.87 12.59
C PRO A 105 -1.98 -9.05 14.06
N LEU A 106 -1.45 -10.23 14.43
CA LEU A 106 -1.11 -10.59 15.81
C LEU A 106 0.35 -10.25 16.17
N VAL A 107 1.28 -10.43 15.24
CA VAL A 107 2.71 -10.17 15.46
C VAL A 107 3.15 -9.03 14.56
N THR A 108 3.45 -7.88 15.17
CA THR A 108 3.90 -6.69 14.44
C THR A 108 5.13 -7.00 13.61
N GLY A 109 5.07 -6.73 12.31
CA GLY A 109 6.17 -6.99 11.40
C GLY A 109 6.28 -8.42 10.89
N ARG A 110 5.49 -9.39 11.38
CA ARG A 110 5.51 -10.72 10.78
C ARG A 110 4.77 -10.71 9.44
N LEU A 111 5.36 -11.34 8.42
CA LEU A 111 4.83 -11.41 7.06
C LEU A 111 4.94 -12.84 6.55
N VAL A 112 3.98 -13.25 5.72
CA VAL A 112 4.07 -14.49 4.94
C VAL A 112 3.99 -14.16 3.46
N SER A 113 4.68 -14.94 2.64
CA SER A 113 4.84 -14.66 1.23
C SER A 113 4.91 -15.96 0.43
N GLY A 114 4.18 -16.06 -0.69
CA GLY A 114 3.97 -17.31 -1.44
C GLY A 114 4.10 -17.14 -2.95
N ASP A 115 4.77 -18.09 -3.61
CA ASP A 115 5.01 -18.07 -5.07
C ASP A 115 4.22 -19.11 -5.87
N CYS A 116 4.30 -18.99 -7.20
CA CYS A 116 3.69 -19.89 -8.17
C CYS A 116 4.30 -21.31 -8.15
N ASN A 117 5.45 -21.49 -7.53
CA ASN A 117 6.15 -22.76 -7.39
C ASN A 117 5.93 -23.40 -5.99
N SER A 118 4.78 -23.13 -5.38
CA SER A 118 4.32 -23.71 -4.10
C SER A 118 5.16 -23.36 -2.87
N CYS A 119 6.12 -22.42 -2.97
CA CYS A 119 6.99 -22.07 -1.85
C CYS A 119 6.35 -20.98 -0.99
N ILE A 120 6.25 -21.21 0.31
CA ILE A 120 5.82 -20.20 1.28
C ILE A 120 6.99 -19.86 2.21
N HIS A 121 7.31 -18.59 2.34
CA HIS A 121 8.34 -18.09 3.26
C HIS A 121 7.69 -17.28 4.39
N LEU A 122 8.17 -17.51 5.61
CA LEU A 122 7.84 -16.71 6.79
C LEU A 122 8.95 -15.70 7.02
N TRP A 123 8.51 -14.50 7.37
CA TRP A 123 9.35 -13.36 7.70
C TRP A 123 9.10 -12.99 9.15
N GLU A 124 10.12 -13.14 9.97
CA GLU A 124 10.06 -12.73 11.37
C GLU A 124 10.75 -11.37 11.54
N PRO A 125 10.15 -10.42 12.27
CA PRO A 125 10.78 -9.15 12.57
C PRO A 125 12.03 -9.38 13.43
N SER A 126 13.12 -8.70 13.07
CA SER A 126 14.37 -8.72 13.84
C SER A 126 14.66 -7.32 14.42
N SER A 127 15.80 -7.15 15.09
CA SER A 127 16.15 -5.87 15.74
C SER A 127 16.29 -4.70 14.76
N SER A 128 16.51 -4.97 13.47
CA SER A 128 16.69 -3.93 12.44
C SER A 128 15.96 -4.18 11.12
N THR A 129 15.59 -5.42 10.80
CA THR A 129 14.92 -5.76 9.53
C THR A 129 13.97 -6.96 9.71
N TRP A 130 14.12 -7.98 8.85
CA TRP A 130 13.39 -9.24 8.86
C TRP A 130 14.36 -10.39 8.63
N ASP A 131 14.24 -11.41 9.46
CA ASP A 131 14.83 -12.71 9.24
C ASP A 131 13.83 -13.56 8.44
N VAL A 132 14.23 -13.96 7.24
CA VAL A 132 13.37 -14.72 6.33
C VAL A 132 13.82 -16.16 6.32
N ASP A 133 12.88 -17.09 6.52
CA ASP A 133 13.20 -18.50 6.53
C ASP A 133 13.82 -18.93 5.21
N THR A 134 15.01 -19.55 5.29
CA THR A 134 15.76 -20.01 4.10
C THR A 134 15.15 -21.27 3.48
N LYS A 135 14.35 -22.01 4.25
CA LYS A 135 13.61 -23.18 3.78
C LYS A 135 12.13 -22.82 3.74
N PRO A 136 11.49 -22.90 2.56
CA PRO A 136 10.06 -22.64 2.48
C PRO A 136 9.28 -23.73 3.20
N PHE A 137 8.09 -23.38 3.69
CA PHE A 137 7.09 -24.38 4.03
C PHE A 137 6.67 -25.08 2.73
N VAL A 138 6.72 -26.41 2.78
CA VAL A 138 6.37 -27.29 1.66
C VAL A 138 5.26 -28.23 2.11
N GLY A 139 4.22 -28.37 1.28
CA GLY A 139 3.05 -29.19 1.60
C GLY A 139 1.94 -29.05 0.56
N HIS A 140 1.78 -27.85 0.01
CA HIS A 140 0.99 -27.62 -1.19
C HIS A 140 1.81 -27.95 -2.45
N SER A 141 1.14 -28.35 -3.53
CA SER A 141 1.77 -28.80 -4.78
C SER A 141 1.37 -27.94 -5.98
N ALA A 142 0.79 -26.77 -5.74
CA ALA A 142 0.32 -25.83 -6.75
C ALA A 142 0.61 -24.39 -6.31
N SER A 143 0.40 -23.44 -7.22
CA SER A 143 0.58 -22.02 -7.00
C SER A 143 -0.10 -21.52 -5.71
N VAL A 144 0.59 -20.63 -4.98
CA VAL A 144 0.04 -19.95 -3.81
C VAL A 144 -0.50 -18.58 -4.23
N GLU A 145 -1.81 -18.51 -4.41
CA GLU A 145 -2.50 -17.31 -4.92
C GLU A 145 -2.92 -16.34 -3.81
N ASP A 146 -3.22 -16.88 -2.62
CA ASP A 146 -3.63 -16.11 -1.45
C ASP A 146 -3.09 -16.73 -0.16
N LEU A 147 -2.82 -15.87 0.82
CA LEU A 147 -2.37 -16.25 2.15
C LEU A 147 -3.07 -15.35 3.18
N GLN A 148 -3.34 -15.92 4.34
CA GLN A 148 -3.83 -15.17 5.50
C GLN A 148 -2.98 -15.51 6.72
N ALA A 149 -2.34 -14.51 7.31
CA ALA A 149 -1.46 -14.68 8.46
C ALA A 149 -2.23 -14.71 9.80
N TYR A 150 -3.37 -15.40 9.83
CA TYR A 150 -4.32 -15.47 10.96
C TYR A 150 -4.24 -16.83 11.66
N HIS A 151 -3.20 -17.06 12.47
CA HIS A 151 -3.16 -18.19 13.41
C HIS A 151 -2.28 -17.88 14.63
#